data_AF-A0A2M9CHS0-F1
#
_entry.id   AF-A0A2M9CHS0-F1
#
_cell.length_a   1.000
_cell.length_b   1.000
_cell.length_c   1.000
_cell.angle_alpha   90.00
_cell.angle_beta   90.00
_cell.angle_gamma   90.00
#
_symmetry.space_group_name_H-M   'P 1'
#
loop_
_entity.id
_entity.type
_entity.pdbx_description
1 polymer ?
#
loop_
_entity_poly.entity_id
_entity_poly.type
_entity_poly.pdbx_seq_one_letter_code
_entity_poly.pdbx_strand_id
1 'polypeptide(L)'
;MRLWRRPFRVIRENKRAYLFINLGAYGLALAGFAVGLAFPELNAARGAALEDDGTADLVYQLVFTPPLFALVILAVNVFRLSLLTIVLPSLIVPFAGLAFFAYWAVETGITLVASSPEGWVARIPHSLTFIIELQAYVLLLLGAYLLGRSWLFPRRVGAKNRRQGYVRGLQRLGLLALPALVLLIVGAVWEAYSLRYFIHPLTQLLL
;
A
#
# COMPACT_ATOMS: atom_id res chain seq x y z
N MET A 1 -13.82 24.10 13.46
CA MET A 1 -13.71 22.61 13.56
C MET A 1 -12.34 22.17 13.07
N ARG A 2 -11.55 21.46 13.89
CA ARG A 2 -10.15 21.09 13.57
C ARG A 2 -10.06 20.14 12.34
N LEU A 3 -9.19 20.47 11.38
CA LEU A 3 -9.03 19.76 10.09
C LEU A 3 -8.71 18.25 10.27
N TRP A 4 -7.90 17.91 11.28
CA TRP A 4 -7.46 16.54 11.59
C TRP A 4 -8.60 15.57 11.92
N ARG A 5 -9.77 16.06 12.38
CA ARG A 5 -10.92 15.19 12.72
C ARG A 5 -11.76 14.81 11.50
N ARG A 6 -11.58 15.50 10.36
CA ARG A 6 -12.41 15.30 9.17
C ARG A 6 -12.22 13.92 8.54
N PRO A 7 -10.99 13.38 8.37
CA PRO A 7 -10.81 12.04 7.80
C PRO A 7 -11.44 10.95 8.68
N PHE A 8 -11.23 11.01 10.00
CA PHE A 8 -11.85 10.08 10.95
C PHE A 8 -13.38 10.10 10.90
N ARG A 9 -13.98 11.27 10.66
CA ARG A 9 -15.43 11.37 10.46
C ARG A 9 -15.87 10.62 9.20
N VAL A 10 -15.14 10.74 8.07
CA VAL A 10 -15.44 10.01 6.83
C VAL A 10 -15.39 8.51 7.06
N ILE A 11 -14.36 8.01 7.77
CA ILE A 11 -14.26 6.59 8.14
C ILE A 11 -15.44 6.17 9.01
N ARG A 12 -15.77 6.97 10.04
CA ARG A 12 -16.87 6.70 10.98
C ARG A 12 -18.25 6.67 10.30
N GLU A 13 -18.46 7.49 9.28
CA GLU A 13 -19.70 7.48 8.48
C GLU A 13 -19.78 6.25 7.55
N ASN A 14 -18.65 5.59 7.28
CA ASN A 14 -18.55 4.49 6.32
C ASN A 14 -17.93 3.23 6.94
N LYS A 15 -18.12 3.00 8.25
CA LYS A 15 -17.48 1.90 9.01
C LYS A 15 -17.60 0.53 8.36
N ARG A 16 -18.77 0.19 7.82
CA ARG A 16 -18.99 -1.12 7.17
C ARG A 16 -18.11 -1.27 5.93
N ALA A 17 -18.09 -0.25 5.06
CA ALA A 17 -17.22 -0.25 3.88
C ALA A 17 -15.75 -0.27 4.28
N TYR A 18 -15.36 0.52 5.28
CA TYR A 18 -14.01 0.50 5.82
C TYR A 18 -13.61 -0.89 6.33
N LEU A 19 -14.49 -1.57 7.08
CA LEU A 19 -14.25 -2.93 7.59
C LEU A 19 -14.06 -3.93 6.44
N PHE A 20 -14.96 -3.95 5.45
CA PHE A 20 -14.82 -4.87 4.30
C PHE A 20 -13.57 -4.59 3.48
N ILE A 21 -13.18 -3.33 3.31
CA ILE A 21 -11.95 -2.97 2.60
C ILE A 21 -10.71 -3.43 3.38
N ASN A 22 -10.71 -3.31 4.72
CA ASN A 22 -9.65 -3.89 5.55
C ASN A 22 -9.59 -5.41 5.37
N LEU A 23 -10.70 -6.11 5.60
CA LEU A 23 -10.77 -7.56 5.48
C LEU A 23 -10.31 -8.03 4.09
N GLY A 24 -10.73 -7.33 3.03
CA GLY A 24 -10.29 -7.61 1.67
C GLY A 24 -8.79 -7.38 1.47
N ALA A 25 -8.27 -6.22 1.89
CA ALA A 25 -6.86 -5.88 1.67
C ALA A 25 -5.91 -6.82 2.42
N TYR A 26 -6.12 -7.00 3.72
CA TYR A 26 -5.31 -7.92 4.54
C TYR A 26 -5.56 -9.38 4.13
N GLY A 27 -6.80 -9.76 3.87
CA GLY A 27 -7.16 -11.12 3.47
C GLY A 27 -6.53 -11.54 2.14
N LEU A 28 -6.53 -10.67 1.13
CA LEU A 28 -5.89 -10.95 -0.16
C LEU A 28 -4.37 -11.04 -0.05
N ALA A 29 -3.74 -10.17 0.75
CA ALA A 29 -2.31 -10.27 1.03
C ALA A 29 -1.94 -11.59 1.72
N LEU A 30 -2.71 -11.99 2.74
CA LEU A 30 -2.50 -13.25 3.45
C LEU A 30 -2.78 -14.47 2.56
N ALA A 31 -3.79 -14.41 1.70
CA ALA A 31 -4.07 -15.45 0.72
C ALA A 31 -2.91 -15.60 -0.28
N GLY A 32 -2.39 -14.48 -0.79
CA GLY A 32 -1.19 -14.47 -1.63
C GLY A 32 0.02 -15.08 -0.90
N PHE A 33 0.23 -14.71 0.36
CA PHE A 33 1.31 -15.29 1.17
C PHE A 33 1.17 -16.81 1.35
N ALA A 34 -0.05 -17.30 1.64
CA ALA A 34 -0.31 -18.74 1.72
C ALA A 34 -0.06 -19.45 0.39
N VAL A 35 -0.42 -18.83 -0.74
CA VAL A 35 -0.10 -19.34 -2.09
C VAL A 35 1.42 -19.39 -2.29
N GLY A 36 2.16 -18.34 -1.91
CA GLY A 36 3.62 -18.32 -2.01
C GLY A 36 4.30 -19.42 -1.19
N LEU A 37 3.73 -19.76 -0.02
CA LEU A 37 4.21 -20.88 0.81
C LEU A 37 3.90 -22.24 0.17
N ALA A 38 2.72 -22.40 -0.43
CA ALA A 38 2.29 -23.64 -1.06
C ALA A 38 2.99 -23.90 -2.41
N PHE A 39 3.41 -22.85 -3.11
CA PHE A 39 4.05 -22.93 -4.43
C PHE A 39 5.36 -22.13 -4.47
N PRO A 40 6.44 -22.62 -3.84
CA PRO A 40 7.72 -21.90 -3.74
C PRO A 40 8.34 -21.57 -5.11
N GLU A 41 8.03 -22.36 -6.14
CA GLU A 41 8.54 -22.17 -7.50
C GLU A 41 8.06 -20.86 -8.15
N LEU A 42 6.91 -20.32 -7.71
CA LEU A 42 6.43 -19.00 -8.14
C LEU A 42 7.42 -17.88 -7.74
N ASN A 43 8.15 -18.05 -6.63
CA ASN A 43 9.17 -17.11 -6.18
C ASN A 43 10.49 -17.30 -6.93
N ALA A 44 10.87 -18.55 -7.22
CA ALA A 44 12.08 -18.86 -7.98
C ALA A 44 12.03 -18.30 -9.42
N ALA A 45 10.88 -18.42 -10.09
CA ALA A 45 10.67 -17.86 -11.42
C ALA A 45 10.77 -16.32 -11.48
N ARG A 46 10.57 -15.63 -10.34
CA ARG A 46 10.71 -14.17 -10.23
C ARG A 46 12.12 -13.72 -9.88
N GLY A 47 12.85 -14.49 -9.08
CA GLY A 47 14.25 -14.21 -8.76
C GLY A 47 15.13 -14.13 -10.02
N ALA A 48 14.90 -15.05 -10.96
CA ALA A 48 15.62 -15.07 -12.25
C ALA A 48 15.37 -13.85 -13.15
N ALA A 49 14.26 -13.12 -12.95
CA ALA A 49 13.95 -11.92 -13.74
C ALA A 49 14.56 -10.62 -13.18
N LEU A 50 15.10 -10.64 -11.96
CA LEU A 50 15.66 -9.47 -11.27
C LEU A 50 17.20 -9.43 -11.26
N GLU A 51 17.88 -10.56 -11.49
CA GLU A 51 19.34 -10.62 -11.60
C GLU A 51 19.91 -10.01 -12.90
N ASP A 52 19.06 -9.78 -13.92
CA ASP A 52 19.50 -9.35 -15.26
C ASP A 52 19.57 -7.81 -15.45
N ASP A 53 19.17 -7.00 -14.45
CA ASP A 53 18.90 -5.56 -14.62
C ASP A 53 19.97 -4.61 -14.04
N GLY A 54 21.16 -5.11 -13.66
CA GLY A 54 22.37 -4.31 -13.42
C GLY A 54 22.27 -3.21 -12.33
N THR A 55 21.26 -3.23 -11.46
CA THR A 55 20.92 -2.11 -10.56
C THR A 55 21.68 -2.12 -9.22
N ALA A 56 22.61 -3.05 -9.02
CA ALA A 56 23.25 -3.33 -7.73
C ALA A 56 24.04 -2.14 -7.15
N ASP A 57 24.75 -1.38 -8.00
CA ASP A 57 25.59 -0.24 -7.55
C ASP A 57 24.77 0.98 -7.09
N LEU A 58 23.63 1.26 -7.73
CA LEU A 58 22.71 2.32 -7.32
C LEU A 58 22.03 1.98 -5.98
N VAL A 59 21.69 0.70 -5.77
CA VAL A 59 21.14 0.22 -4.50
C VAL A 59 22.18 0.30 -3.37
N TYR A 60 23.44 -0.02 -3.66
CA TYR A 60 24.51 0.06 -2.67
C TYR A 60 24.71 1.49 -2.16
N GLN A 61 24.73 2.50 -3.03
CA GLN A 61 24.87 3.91 -2.61
C GLN A 61 23.64 4.46 -1.87
N LEU A 62 22.42 4.02 -2.21
CA LEU A 62 21.21 4.47 -1.51
C LEU A 62 21.12 3.92 -0.08
N VAL A 63 21.54 2.68 0.16
CA VAL A 63 21.46 2.03 1.48
C VAL A 63 22.35 2.73 2.53
N PHE A 64 23.44 3.39 2.12
CA PHE A 64 24.28 4.18 3.03
C PHE A 64 23.76 5.59 3.33
N THR A 65 22.67 6.01 2.67
CA THR A 65 22.00 7.30 2.92
C THR A 65 20.52 7.07 3.25
N PRO A 66 20.17 6.63 4.48
CA PRO A 66 18.80 6.27 4.85
C PRO A 66 17.73 7.34 4.50
N PRO A 67 17.98 8.65 4.62
CA PRO A 67 17.01 9.65 4.19
C PRO A 67 16.69 9.63 2.69
N LEU A 68 17.70 9.42 1.83
CA LEU A 68 17.50 9.31 0.38
C LEU A 68 16.73 8.04 0.03
N PHE A 69 17.04 6.94 0.72
CA PHE A 69 16.33 5.68 0.52
C PHE A 69 14.86 5.76 0.97
N ALA A 70 14.58 6.39 2.12
CA ALA A 70 13.22 6.69 2.55
C ALA A 70 12.45 7.52 1.52
N LEU A 71 13.10 8.52 0.91
CA LEU A 71 12.48 9.34 -0.13
C LEU A 71 12.11 8.50 -1.37
N VAL A 72 12.97 7.57 -1.77
CA VAL A 72 12.69 6.66 -2.90
C VAL A 72 11.55 5.70 -2.57
N ILE A 73 11.56 5.07 -1.40
CA ILE A 73 10.45 4.21 -0.93
C ILE A 73 9.14 4.99 -0.94
N LEU A 74 9.15 6.20 -0.38
CA LEU A 74 7.98 7.08 -0.36
C LEU A 74 7.51 7.41 -1.78
N ALA A 75 8.42 7.78 -2.68
CA ALA A 75 8.09 8.09 -4.06
C ALA A 75 7.45 6.88 -4.77
N VAL A 76 8.03 5.69 -4.64
CA VAL A 76 7.47 4.47 -5.24
C VAL A 76 6.06 4.19 -4.70
N ASN A 77 5.86 4.27 -3.38
CA ASN A 77 4.55 4.00 -2.77
C ASN A 77 3.49 5.06 -3.10
N VAL A 78 3.88 6.34 -3.18
CA VAL A 78 2.98 7.44 -3.56
C VAL A 78 2.63 7.37 -5.05
N PHE A 79 3.61 7.19 -5.93
CA PHE A 79 3.36 7.23 -7.37
C PHE A 79 2.84 5.90 -7.88
N ARG A 80 3.57 4.80 -7.69
CA ARG A 80 3.24 3.51 -8.30
C ARG A 80 1.96 2.92 -7.73
N LEU A 81 1.88 2.81 -6.40
CA LEU A 81 0.80 2.07 -5.78
C LEU A 81 -0.39 2.97 -5.43
N SER A 82 -0.14 4.11 -4.81
CA SER A 82 -1.22 5.03 -4.44
C SER A 82 -1.83 5.71 -5.67
N LEU A 83 -1.03 6.39 -6.48
CA LEU A 83 -1.54 7.18 -7.61
C LEU A 83 -1.89 6.31 -8.82
N LEU A 84 -0.93 5.58 -9.39
CA LEU A 84 -1.10 4.86 -10.66
C LEU A 84 -1.98 3.60 -10.52
N THR A 85 -1.92 2.91 -9.38
CA THR A 85 -2.67 1.65 -9.19
C THR A 85 -4.06 1.89 -8.59
N ILE A 86 -4.18 2.75 -7.56
CA ILE A 86 -5.46 2.95 -6.86
C ILE A 86 -6.22 4.18 -7.38
N VAL A 87 -5.61 5.36 -7.32
CA VAL A 87 -6.33 6.63 -7.52
C VAL A 87 -6.68 6.87 -8.99
N LEU A 88 -5.70 6.94 -9.88
CA LEU A 88 -5.93 7.29 -11.29
C LEU A 88 -6.93 6.36 -11.98
N PRO A 89 -6.84 5.02 -11.85
CA PRO A 89 -7.83 4.14 -12.45
C PRO A 89 -9.24 4.44 -11.94
N SER A 90 -9.37 4.74 -10.63
CA SER A 90 -10.65 5.06 -10.00
C SER A 90 -11.21 6.44 -10.37
N LEU A 91 -10.36 7.37 -10.83
CA LEU A 91 -10.81 8.65 -11.39
C LEU A 91 -11.49 8.47 -12.74
N ILE A 92 -11.05 7.47 -13.52
CA ILE A 92 -11.51 7.23 -14.89
C ILE A 92 -12.66 6.21 -14.92
N VAL A 93 -12.53 5.12 -14.18
CA VAL A 93 -13.50 4.03 -14.12
C VAL A 93 -13.87 3.79 -12.65
N PRO A 94 -15.15 3.91 -12.25
CA PRO A 94 -15.57 3.65 -10.88
C PRO A 94 -15.04 2.32 -10.36
N PHE A 95 -14.38 2.35 -9.20
CA PHE A 95 -13.84 1.19 -8.49
C PHE A 95 -12.66 0.45 -9.15
N ALA A 96 -12.15 0.88 -10.30
CA ALA A 96 -11.07 0.15 -10.98
C ALA A 96 -9.80 -0.01 -10.12
N GLY A 97 -9.49 0.98 -9.28
CA GLY A 97 -8.36 0.88 -8.35
C GLY A 97 -8.51 -0.21 -7.29
N LEU A 98 -9.74 -0.63 -6.94
CA LEU A 98 -9.95 -1.76 -6.03
C LEU A 98 -9.54 -3.08 -6.71
N ALA A 99 -9.86 -3.24 -7.99
CA ALA A 99 -9.50 -4.44 -8.75
C ALA A 99 -7.99 -4.53 -8.97
N PHE A 100 -7.35 -3.42 -9.39
CA PHE A 100 -5.90 -3.41 -9.56
C PHE A 100 -5.15 -3.60 -8.25
N PHE A 101 -5.63 -3.01 -7.16
CA PHE A 101 -5.08 -3.28 -5.84
C PHE A 101 -5.27 -4.74 -5.42
N ALA A 102 -6.42 -5.35 -5.70
CA ALA A 102 -6.65 -6.75 -5.33
C ALA A 102 -5.64 -7.68 -5.99
N TYR A 103 -5.35 -7.47 -7.28
CA TYR A 103 -4.28 -8.17 -7.98
C TYR A 103 -2.92 -7.90 -7.33
N TRP A 104 -2.57 -6.63 -7.13
CA TRP A 104 -1.31 -6.25 -6.49
C TRP A 104 -1.13 -6.85 -5.09
N ALA A 105 -2.19 -6.92 -4.29
CA ALA A 105 -2.14 -7.42 -2.91
C ALA A 105 -1.83 -8.92 -2.88
N VAL A 106 -2.47 -9.71 -3.75
CA VAL A 106 -2.17 -11.15 -3.90
C VAL A 106 -0.73 -11.33 -4.35
N GLU A 107 -0.33 -10.60 -5.38
CA GLU A 107 1.03 -10.67 -5.93
C GLU A 107 2.10 -10.33 -4.90
N THR A 108 1.87 -9.27 -4.13
CA THR A 108 2.79 -8.84 -3.07
C THR A 108 2.84 -9.88 -1.96
N GLY A 109 1.69 -10.45 -1.57
CA GLY A 109 1.61 -11.56 -0.63
C GLY A 109 2.50 -12.73 -1.04
N ILE A 110 2.44 -13.17 -2.30
CA ILE A 110 3.28 -14.25 -2.83
C ILE A 110 4.77 -13.92 -2.65
N THR A 111 5.17 -12.70 -3.03
CA THR A 111 6.58 -12.25 -2.98
C THR A 111 7.12 -12.02 -1.57
N LEU A 112 6.27 -11.97 -0.53
CA LEU A 112 6.73 -11.83 0.85
C LEU A 112 7.40 -13.11 1.37
N VAL A 113 7.14 -14.26 0.75
CA VAL A 113 7.79 -15.52 1.10
C VAL A 113 9.26 -15.47 0.68
N ALA A 114 10.16 -15.64 1.65
CA ALA A 114 11.59 -15.61 1.41
C ALA A 114 12.13 -16.99 1.02
N SER A 115 13.12 -17.01 0.13
CA SER A 115 13.81 -18.22 -0.34
C SER A 115 15.05 -18.59 0.49
N SER A 116 15.50 -17.71 1.40
CA SER A 116 16.67 -17.95 2.26
C SER A 116 16.39 -17.59 3.73
N PRO A 117 17.16 -18.17 4.69
CA PRO A 117 17.07 -17.81 6.11
C PRO A 117 17.29 -16.31 6.37
N GLU A 118 18.27 -15.69 5.72
CA GLU A 118 18.55 -14.26 5.84
C GLU A 118 17.38 -13.42 5.32
N GLY A 119 16.75 -13.87 4.22
CA GLY A 119 15.55 -13.24 3.69
C GLY A 119 14.40 -13.25 4.69
N TRP A 120 14.19 -14.35 5.42
CA TRP A 120 13.18 -14.42 6.48
C TRP A 120 13.48 -13.45 7.63
N VAL A 121 14.75 -13.32 8.03
CA VAL A 121 15.16 -12.34 9.05
C VAL A 121 14.87 -10.91 8.57
N ALA A 122 15.16 -10.60 7.30
CA ALA A 122 14.86 -9.29 6.71
C ALA A 122 13.34 -8.98 6.66
N ARG A 123 12.47 -10.00 6.60
CA ARG A 123 11.01 -9.81 6.65
C ARG A 123 10.49 -9.36 8.01
N ILE A 124 11.23 -9.56 9.11
CA ILE A 124 10.81 -9.16 10.46
C ILE A 124 10.58 -7.63 10.53
N PRO A 125 11.58 -6.76 10.30
CA PRO A 125 11.34 -5.32 10.30
C PRO A 125 10.40 -4.85 9.19
N HIS A 126 10.48 -5.48 8.01
CA HIS A 126 9.61 -5.16 6.86
C HIS A 126 8.13 -5.44 7.12
N SER A 127 7.79 -6.43 7.95
CA SER A 127 6.39 -6.74 8.28
C SER A 127 5.66 -5.54 8.89
N LEU A 128 6.34 -4.72 9.70
CA LEU A 128 5.76 -3.52 10.27
C LEU A 128 5.55 -2.45 9.19
N THR A 129 6.52 -2.25 8.29
CA THR A 129 6.34 -1.39 7.11
C THR A 129 5.13 -1.81 6.31
N PHE A 130 5.04 -3.10 5.99
CA PHE A 130 3.96 -3.66 5.19
C PHE A 130 2.59 -3.40 5.83
N ILE A 131 2.45 -3.58 7.14
CA ILE A 131 1.19 -3.29 7.86
C ILE A 131 0.84 -1.80 7.77
N ILE A 132 1.81 -0.91 7.97
CA ILE A 132 1.63 0.54 7.91
C ILE A 132 1.20 0.98 6.50
N GLU A 133 1.88 0.49 5.47
CA GLU A 133 1.57 0.78 4.07
C GLU A 133 0.21 0.23 3.66
N LEU A 134 -0.11 -1.01 4.03
CA LEU A 134 -1.41 -1.61 3.72
C LEU A 134 -2.53 -0.79 4.35
N GLN A 135 -2.34 -0.29 5.56
CA GLN A 135 -3.29 0.61 6.21
C GLN A 135 -3.42 1.96 5.48
N ALA A 136 -2.34 2.49 4.90
CA ALA A 136 -2.41 3.66 4.03
C ALA A 136 -3.24 3.37 2.77
N TYR A 137 -3.02 2.23 2.13
CA TYR A 137 -3.77 1.82 0.94
C TYR A 137 -5.25 1.58 1.23
N VAL A 138 -5.59 1.00 2.38
CA VAL A 138 -6.98 0.85 2.84
C VAL A 138 -7.71 2.21 2.88
N LEU A 139 -7.05 3.29 3.29
CA LEU A 139 -7.65 4.62 3.30
C LEU A 139 -7.88 5.15 1.88
N LEU A 140 -6.95 4.90 0.96
CA LEU A 140 -7.09 5.27 -0.45
C LEU A 140 -8.17 4.45 -1.15
N LEU A 141 -8.26 3.15 -0.86
CA LEU A 141 -9.31 2.25 -1.36
C LEU A 141 -10.68 2.67 -0.85
N LEU A 142 -10.80 3.07 0.41
CA LEU A 142 -12.02 3.67 0.92
C LEU A 142 -12.35 4.95 0.14
N GLY A 143 -11.36 5.80 -0.12
CA GLY A 143 -11.52 6.97 -0.98
C GLY A 143 -12.03 6.64 -2.37
N ALA A 144 -11.41 5.66 -3.04
CA ALA A 144 -11.76 5.19 -4.38
C ALA A 144 -13.18 4.60 -4.42
N TYR A 145 -13.54 3.80 -3.41
CA TYR A 145 -14.90 3.28 -3.26
C TYR A 145 -15.93 4.40 -3.08
N LEU A 146 -15.63 5.39 -2.22
CA LEU A 146 -16.52 6.53 -2.01
C LEU A 146 -16.64 7.41 -3.26
N LEU A 147 -15.56 7.58 -4.02
CA LEU A 147 -15.58 8.27 -5.31
C LEU A 147 -16.52 7.57 -6.29
N GLY A 148 -16.32 6.27 -6.54
CA GLY A 148 -17.16 5.48 -7.44
C GLY A 148 -18.63 5.49 -7.03
N ARG A 149 -18.91 5.32 -5.73
CA ARG A 149 -20.28 5.37 -5.18
C ARG A 149 -20.91 6.75 -5.37
N SER A 150 -20.17 7.83 -5.14
CA SER A 150 -20.69 9.20 -5.25
C SER A 150 -20.92 9.60 -6.70
N TRP A 151 -20.09 9.11 -7.61
CA TRP A 151 -20.23 9.31 -9.05
C TRP A 151 -21.47 8.59 -9.60
N LEU A 152 -21.62 7.30 -9.31
CA LEU A 152 -22.73 6.49 -9.82
C LEU A 152 -24.07 6.85 -9.16
N PHE A 153 -24.06 7.16 -7.86
CA PHE A 153 -25.25 7.40 -7.05
C PHE A 153 -25.22 8.77 -6.35
N PRO A 154 -25.28 9.89 -7.10
CA PRO A 154 -25.13 11.23 -6.54
C PRO A 154 -26.16 11.58 -5.45
N ARG A 155 -27.38 11.01 -5.54
CA ARG A 155 -28.43 11.17 -4.52
C ARG A 155 -28.00 10.66 -3.13
N ARG A 156 -27.18 9.61 -3.06
CA ARG A 156 -26.67 9.05 -1.79
C ARG A 156 -25.72 9.99 -1.05
N VAL A 157 -25.20 11.01 -1.74
CA VAL A 157 -24.36 12.04 -1.13
C VAL A 157 -25.02 13.41 -1.18
N GLY A 158 -26.33 13.48 -1.43
CA GLY A 158 -27.10 14.72 -1.53
C GLY A 158 -26.68 15.64 -2.68
N ALA A 159 -26.08 15.08 -3.73
CA ALA A 159 -25.67 15.82 -4.93
C ALA A 159 -26.80 15.81 -5.96
N LYS A 160 -26.98 16.93 -6.67
CA LYS A 160 -28.05 17.08 -7.68
C LYS A 160 -27.77 16.28 -8.95
N ASN A 161 -26.50 16.11 -9.30
CA ASN A 161 -26.06 15.44 -10.52
C ASN A 161 -24.73 14.70 -10.32
N ARG A 162 -24.33 13.90 -11.33
CA ARG A 162 -23.11 13.08 -11.30
C ARG A 162 -21.83 13.91 -11.17
N ARG A 163 -21.76 15.11 -11.77
CA ARG A 163 -20.59 16.01 -11.64
C ARG A 163 -20.38 16.46 -10.19
N GLN A 164 -21.45 16.90 -9.54
CA GLN A 164 -21.40 17.25 -8.11
C GLN A 164 -21.08 16.03 -7.24
N GLY A 165 -21.62 14.86 -7.59
CA GLY A 165 -21.29 13.59 -6.93
C GLY A 165 -19.80 13.25 -7.02
N TYR A 166 -19.22 13.37 -8.23
CA TYR A 166 -17.80 13.15 -8.49
C TYR A 166 -16.92 14.09 -7.67
N VAL A 167 -17.19 15.40 -7.67
CA VAL A 167 -16.42 16.39 -6.89
C VAL A 167 -16.49 16.10 -5.39
N ARG A 168 -17.67 15.74 -4.86
CA ARG A 168 -17.81 15.34 -3.44
C ARG A 168 -17.05 14.06 -3.13
N GLY A 169 -17.04 13.10 -4.06
CA GLY A 169 -16.21 11.90 -3.99
C GLY A 169 -14.72 12.23 -3.92
N LEU A 170 -14.25 13.11 -4.81
CA LEU A 170 -12.85 13.55 -4.87
C LEU A 170 -12.42 14.28 -3.60
N GLN A 171 -13.28 15.13 -3.03
CA GLN A 171 -13.02 15.77 -1.74
C GLN A 171 -12.84 14.75 -0.60
N ARG A 172 -13.66 13.69 -0.56
CA ARG A 172 -13.54 12.63 0.44
C ARG A 172 -12.27 11.81 0.24
N LEU A 173 -11.93 11.49 -1.01
CA LEU A 173 -10.67 10.82 -1.37
C LEU A 173 -9.47 11.67 -0.93
N GLY A 174 -9.46 12.97 -1.22
CA GLY A 174 -8.41 13.90 -0.79
C GLY A 174 -8.29 13.99 0.74
N LEU A 175 -9.41 13.99 1.47
CA LEU A 175 -9.38 13.95 2.93
C LEU A 175 -8.77 12.66 3.49
N LEU A 176 -9.02 11.51 2.85
CA LEU A 176 -8.45 10.22 3.25
C LEU A 176 -6.99 10.06 2.80
N ALA A 177 -6.59 10.73 1.71
CA ALA A 177 -5.22 10.76 1.24
C ALA A 177 -4.25 11.43 2.22
N LEU A 178 -4.71 12.40 3.02
CA LEU A 178 -3.88 13.06 4.03
C LEU A 178 -3.33 12.08 5.09
N PRO A 179 -4.16 11.34 5.85
CA PRO A 179 -3.64 10.34 6.78
C PRO A 179 -2.94 9.17 6.08
N ALA A 180 -3.34 8.81 4.85
CA ALA A 180 -2.61 7.80 4.06
C ALA A 180 -1.17 8.26 3.79
N LEU A 181 -0.96 9.50 3.36
CA LEU A 181 0.37 10.06 3.12
C LEU A 181 1.22 10.08 4.40
N VAL A 182 0.62 10.42 5.54
CA VAL A 182 1.33 10.36 6.84
C VAL A 182 1.79 8.93 7.14
N LEU A 183 0.93 7.93 6.94
CA LEU A 183 1.31 6.53 7.12
C LEU A 183 2.43 6.10 6.17
N LEU A 184 2.36 6.50 4.89
CA LEU A 184 3.41 6.21 3.91
C LEU A 184 4.76 6.84 4.29
N ILE A 185 4.76 8.07 4.81
CA ILE A 185 5.97 8.73 5.31
C ILE A 185 6.55 7.95 6.50
N VAL A 186 5.70 7.58 7.47
CA VAL A 186 6.13 6.81 8.64
C VAL A 186 6.69 5.45 8.23
N GLY A 187 6.01 4.75 7.31
CA GLY A 187 6.45 3.46 6.76
C GLY A 187 7.80 3.59 6.05
N ALA A 188 7.97 4.57 5.17
CA ALA A 188 9.20 4.78 4.43
C ALA A 188 10.40 5.12 5.33
N VAL A 189 10.20 5.96 6.36
CA VAL A 189 11.23 6.26 7.37
C VAL A 189 11.56 5.01 8.17
N TRP A 190 10.56 4.28 8.66
CA TRP A 190 10.78 3.05 9.41
C TRP A 190 11.55 2.01 8.59
N GLU A 191 11.15 1.78 7.34
CA GLU A 191 11.80 0.81 6.45
C GLU A 191 13.25 1.18 6.19
N ALA A 192 13.54 2.42 5.79
CA ALA A 192 14.90 2.82 5.47
C ALA A 192 15.86 2.68 6.65
N TYR A 193 15.41 3.05 7.86
CA TYR A 193 16.23 2.93 9.07
C TYR A 193 16.33 1.49 9.57
N SER A 194 15.24 0.71 9.51
CA SER A 194 15.28 -0.69 9.95
C SER A 194 16.15 -1.56 9.04
N LEU A 195 16.14 -1.32 7.73
CA LEU A 195 17.06 -2.00 6.79
C LEU A 195 18.53 -1.68 7.11
N ARG A 196 18.83 -0.41 7.45
CA ARG A 196 20.19 0.01 7.80
C ARG A 196 20.69 -0.51 9.15
N TYR A 197 19.83 -0.49 10.17
CA TYR A 197 20.27 -0.67 11.56
C TYR A 197 19.82 -1.99 12.20
N PHE A 198 18.79 -2.66 11.69
CA PHE A 198 18.19 -3.84 12.34
C PHE A 198 18.50 -5.14 11.63
N ILE A 199 18.64 -5.17 10.30
CA ILE A 199 18.89 -6.44 9.59
C ILE A 199 20.17 -7.11 10.08
N HIS A 200 21.31 -6.42 10.02
CA HIS A 200 22.59 -7.05 10.35
C HIS A 200 22.64 -7.59 11.81
N PRO A 201 22.25 -6.81 12.85
CA PRO A 201 22.18 -7.34 14.21
C PRO A 201 21.19 -8.50 14.37
N LEU A 202 20.03 -8.45 13.70
CA LEU A 202 19.05 -9.54 13.77
C LEU A 202 19.58 -10.81 13.11
N THR A 203 20.28 -10.70 11.99
CA THR A 203 20.91 -11.84 11.32
C THR A 203 21.93 -12.52 12.24
N GLN A 204 22.81 -11.75 12.89
CA GLN A 204 23.79 -12.28 13.84
C GLN A 204 23.17 -12.92 15.10
N LEU A 205 21.98 -12.48 15.48
CA LEU A 205 21.29 -12.99 16.66
C LEU A 205 20.51 -14.30 16.38
N LEU A 206 19.98 -14.46 15.16
CA LEU A 206 19.03 -15.50 14.82
C LEU A 206 19.61 -16.64 13.97
N LEU A 207 20.75 -16.42 13.30
CA LEU A 207 21.46 -17.40 12.47
C LEU A 207 22.87 -17.62 13.02
#